data_AF-A0A959VU23-F1
#
_entry.id   AF-A0A959VU23-F1
#
_cell.length_a   1.000
_cell.length_b   1.000
_cell.length_c   1.000
_cell.angle_alpha   90.00
_cell.angle_beta   90.00
_cell.angle_gamma   90.00
#
_symmetry.space_group_name_H-M   'P 1'
#
loop_
_entity.id
_entity.type
_entity.pdbx_description
1 polymer ?
#
loop_
_entity_poly.entity_id
_entity_poly.type
_entity_poly.pdbx_seq_one_letter_code
_entity_poly.pdbx_strand_id
1 'polypeptide(L)'
;NNVRDIDSDRRAEKNTLAVRLGREKTRRLYVFLVLAAFFVLGLTIVLNDGPWLALIGLIAIPMARDPIAAVTGRTDGPSLNKALAGTGALLGATSLLTAIGLVLGA
;
A
#
# COMPACT_ATOMS: atom_id res chain seq x y z
N ASN A 1 0.87 -1.76 9.17
CA ASN A 1 1.00 -1.76 10.65
C ASN A 1 1.22 -3.18 11.19
N ASN A 2 0.27 -4.11 11.03
CA ASN A 2 0.36 -5.44 11.66
C ASN A 2 1.53 -6.34 11.23
N VAL A 3 2.17 -6.09 10.08
CA VAL A 3 3.41 -6.81 9.68
C VAL A 3 4.52 -6.62 10.72
N ARG A 4 4.67 -5.40 11.25
CA ARG A 4 5.67 -5.04 12.27
C ARG A 4 5.34 -5.66 13.62
N ASP A 5 4.06 -5.62 13.97
CA ASP A 5 3.60 -5.91 15.33
C ASP A 5 3.17 -7.37 15.50
N ILE A 6 3.44 -8.25 14.53
CA ILE A 6 2.93 -9.63 14.53
C ILE A 6 3.29 -10.42 15.80
N ASP A 7 4.53 -10.29 16.31
CA ASP A 7 4.98 -11.04 17.48
C ASP A 7 4.39 -10.46 18.78
N SER A 8 4.29 -9.13 18.87
CA SER A 8 3.65 -8.47 20.02
C SER A 8 2.15 -8.69 20.03
N ASP A 9 1.49 -8.62 18.87
CA ASP A 9 0.06 -8.86 18.71
C ASP A 9 -0.26 -10.32 19.07
N ARG A 10 0.60 -11.28 18.70
CA ARG A 10 0.45 -12.69 19.10
C ARG A 10 0.59 -12.88 20.61
N ARG A 11 1.62 -12.29 21.25
CA ARG A 11 1.81 -12.38 22.72
C ARG A 11 0.67 -11.73 23.50
N ALA A 12 0.06 -10.69 22.94
CA ALA A 12 -1.10 -10.03 23.50
C ALA A 12 -2.43 -10.70 23.11
N GLU A 13 -2.40 -11.91 22.54
CA GLU A 13 -3.58 -12.70 22.13
C GLU A 13 -4.54 -11.94 21.21
N LYS A 14 -4.02 -10.99 20.40
CA LYS A 14 -4.83 -10.25 19.45
C LYS A 14 -5.14 -11.09 18.21
N ASN A 15 -6.40 -11.03 17.77
CA ASN A 15 -6.89 -11.70 16.57
C ASN A 15 -6.66 -10.90 15.28
N THR A 16 -5.47 -10.32 15.10
CA THR A 16 -5.17 -9.56 13.87
C THR A 16 -5.00 -10.48 12.67
N LEU A 17 -5.27 -9.95 11.47
CA LEU A 17 -5.11 -10.73 10.24
C LEU A 17 -3.67 -11.24 10.08
N ALA A 18 -2.69 -10.46 10.53
CA ALA A 18 -1.28 -10.86 10.49
C ALA A 18 -0.99 -12.07 11.40
N VAL A 19 -1.58 -12.10 12.59
CA VAL A 19 -1.47 -13.24 13.51
C VAL A 19 -2.12 -14.50 12.92
N ARG A 20 -3.31 -14.36 12.32
CA ARG A 20 -4.07 -15.47 11.70
C ARG A 20 -3.40 -16.03 10.45
N LEU A 21 -2.87 -15.17 9.58
CA LEU A 21 -2.22 -15.58 8.33
C LEU A 21 -0.77 -16.04 8.54
N GLY A 22 -0.10 -15.52 9.56
CA GLY A 22 1.33 -15.67 9.74
C GLY A 22 2.16 -14.70 8.88
N ARG A 23 3.44 -14.54 9.25
CA ARG A 23 4.33 -13.49 8.72
C ARG A 23 4.40 -13.48 7.19
N GLU A 24 4.63 -14.65 6.61
CA GLU A 24 4.89 -14.79 5.18
C GLU A 24 3.66 -14.51 4.31
N LYS A 25 2.49 -15.05 4.69
CA LYS A 25 1.22 -14.72 4.01
C LYS A 25 0.86 -13.25 4.18
N THR A 26 1.16 -12.65 5.33
CA THR A 26 0.91 -11.22 5.58
C THR A 26 1.78 -10.32 4.68
N ARG A 27 3.04 -10.69 4.44
CA ARG A 27 3.92 -9.99 3.50
C ARG A 27 3.38 -10.03 2.08
N ARG A 28 2.98 -11.22 1.61
CA ARG A 28 2.36 -11.36 0.28
C ARG A 28 1.07 -10.56 0.17
N LEU A 29 0.24 -10.57 1.21
CA LEU A 29 -0.97 -9.76 1.26
C LEU A 29 -0.66 -8.27 1.16
N TYR A 30 0.35 -7.77 1.87
CA TYR A 30 0.79 -6.38 1.75
C TYR A 30 1.16 -6.02 0.32
N VAL A 31 2.00 -6.82 -0.34
CA VAL A 31 2.41 -6.57 -1.73
C VAL A 31 1.20 -6.61 -2.67
N PHE A 32 0.33 -7.61 -2.50
CA PHE A 32 -0.91 -7.73 -3.27
C PHE A 32 -1.78 -6.48 -3.14
N LEU A 33 -2.01 -5.99 -1.92
CA LEU A 33 -2.84 -4.81 -1.69
C LEU A 33 -2.26 -3.53 -2.33
N VAL A 34 -0.94 -3.35 -2.27
CA VAL A 34 -0.26 -2.21 -2.92
C VAL A 34 -0.44 -2.26 -4.43
N LEU A 35 -0.19 -3.42 -5.06
CA LEU A 35 -0.35 -3.56 -6.51
C LEU A 35 -1.83 -3.48 -6.95
N ALA A 36 -2.72 -4.09 -6.17
CA ALA A 36 -4.16 -4.05 -6.41
C ALA A 36 -4.70 -2.63 -6.36
N ALA A 37 -4.19 -1.75 -5.49
CA ALA A 37 -4.61 -0.35 -5.43
C ALA A 37 -4.38 0.38 -6.76
N PHE A 38 -3.20 0.24 -7.36
CA PHE A 38 -2.89 0.84 -8.66
C PHE A 38 -3.70 0.21 -9.80
N PHE A 39 -3.84 -1.12 -9.77
CA PHE A 39 -4.64 -1.83 -10.76
C PHE A 39 -6.10 -1.39 -10.73
N VAL A 40 -6.71 -1.32 -9.54
CA VAL A 40 -8.10 -0.90 -9.35
C VAL A 40 -8.29 0.56 -9.74
N LEU A 41 -7.35 1.45 -9.46
CA LEU A 41 -7.40 2.83 -9.94
C LEU A 41 -7.50 2.88 -11.47
N GLY A 42 -6.56 2.23 -12.18
CA GLY A 42 -6.58 2.19 -13.64
C GLY A 42 -7.85 1.55 -14.20
N LEU A 43 -8.25 0.41 -13.63
CA LEU A 43 -9.45 -0.32 -14.02
C LEU A 43 -10.71 0.53 -13.84
N THR A 44 -10.82 1.27 -12.74
CA THR A 44 -12.00 2.11 -12.44
C THR A 44 -12.13 3.23 -13.47
N ILE A 45 -11.03 3.91 -13.81
CA ILE A 45 -11.05 4.97 -14.83
C ILE A 45 -11.45 4.41 -16.20
N VAL A 46 -10.90 3.26 -16.60
CA VAL A 46 -11.21 2.64 -17.90
C VAL A 46 -12.65 2.13 -17.97
N LEU A 47 -13.15 1.44 -16.94
CA LEU A 47 -14.50 0.84 -16.98
C LEU A 47 -15.65 1.84 -16.87
N ASN A 48 -15.38 3.05 -16.39
CA ASN A 48 -16.41 4.08 -16.16
C ASN A 48 -16.25 5.28 -17.11
N ASP A 49 -15.42 5.17 -18.16
CA ASP A 49 -15.06 6.29 -19.04
C ASP A 49 -14.67 7.56 -18.25
N GLY A 50 -13.92 7.36 -17.15
CA GLY A 50 -13.54 8.42 -16.22
C GLY A 50 -12.50 9.36 -16.81
N PRO A 51 -12.22 10.50 -16.14
CA PRO A 51 -11.22 11.45 -16.59
C PRO A 51 -9.84 10.79 -16.69
N TRP A 52 -9.29 10.66 -17.90
CA TRP A 52 -7.97 10.05 -18.14
C TRP A 52 -6.85 10.72 -17.35
N LEU A 53 -6.99 12.01 -17.07
CA LEU A 53 -6.03 12.77 -16.28
C LEU A 53 -5.93 12.26 -14.82
N ALA A 54 -6.94 11.57 -14.27
CA ALA A 54 -6.87 10.92 -12.96
C ALA A 54 -5.76 9.84 -12.88
N LEU A 55 -5.35 9.28 -14.03
CA LEU A 55 -4.28 8.29 -14.10
C LEU A 55 -2.89 8.86 -13.76
N ILE A 56 -2.73 10.18 -13.63
CA ILE A 56 -1.48 10.76 -13.09
C ILE A 56 -1.18 10.26 -11.66
N GLY A 57 -2.18 9.76 -10.93
CA GLY A 57 -1.98 9.03 -9.67
C GLY A 57 -1.01 7.85 -9.78
N LEU A 58 -0.92 7.22 -10.96
CA LEU A 58 0.00 6.11 -11.23
C LEU A 58 1.47 6.55 -11.27
N ILE A 59 1.76 7.85 -11.38
CA ILE A 59 3.14 8.37 -11.28
C ILE A 59 3.76 8.05 -9.91
N ALA A 60 2.94 7.82 -8.88
CA ALA A 60 3.42 7.45 -7.54
C ALA A 60 3.94 6.00 -7.44
N ILE A 61 3.74 5.14 -8.45
CA ILE A 61 4.17 3.71 -8.44
C ILE A 61 5.61 3.50 -7.97
N PRO A 62 6.63 4.26 -8.42
CA PRO A 62 8.01 4.06 -7.99
C PRO A 62 8.22 4.20 -6.47
N MET A 63 7.37 4.97 -5.77
CA MET A 63 7.42 5.12 -4.32
C MET A 63 7.09 3.82 -3.56
N ALA A 64 6.44 2.85 -4.23
CA ALA A 64 6.13 1.55 -3.64
C ALA A 64 7.37 0.64 -3.48
N ARG A 65 8.46 0.93 -4.19
CA ARG A 65 9.68 0.09 -4.22
C ARG A 65 10.24 -0.16 -2.83
N ASP A 66 10.56 0.90 -2.11
CA ASP A 66 11.26 0.80 -0.83
C ASP A 66 10.38 0.19 0.28
N PRO A 67 9.09 0.58 0.43
CA PRO A 67 8.18 -0.09 1.36
C PRO A 67 8.01 -1.58 1.08
N ILE A 68 7.86 -1.98 -0.19
CA ILE A 68 7.76 -3.39 -0.58
C ILE A 68 9.05 -4.12 -0.21
N ALA A 69 10.21 -3.62 -0.63
CA ALA A 69 11.50 -4.24 -0.34
C ALA A 69 11.74 -4.40 1.18
N ALA A 70 11.38 -3.40 1.97
CA ALA A 70 11.50 -3.45 3.41
C ALA A 70 10.54 -4.50 4.03
N VAL A 71 9.27 -4.54 3.62
CA VAL A 71 8.29 -5.51 4.14
C VAL A 71 8.68 -6.95 3.79
N THR A 72 9.17 -7.20 2.57
CA THR A 72 9.53 -8.55 2.12
C THR A 72 10.90 -8.99 2.64
N GLY A 73 11.87 -8.07 2.74
CA GLY A 73 13.26 -8.39 3.05
C GLY A 73 13.68 -8.21 4.52
N ARG A 74 12.91 -7.47 5.33
CA ARG A 74 13.32 -7.08 6.69
C ARG A 74 12.33 -7.54 7.75
N THR A 75 12.82 -7.69 8.97
CA THR A 75 12.03 -8.02 10.17
C THR A 75 12.26 -7.06 11.32
N ASP A 76 13.25 -6.17 11.22
CA ASP A 76 13.58 -5.21 12.26
C ASP A 76 12.57 -4.04 12.33
N GLY A 77 12.24 -3.63 13.55
CA GLY A 77 11.26 -2.56 13.81
C GLY A 77 11.55 -1.25 13.06
N PRO A 78 12.79 -0.72 13.05
CA PRO A 78 13.12 0.50 12.32
C PRO A 78 12.85 0.43 10.82
N SER A 79 13.23 -0.67 10.15
CA SER A 79 12.96 -0.85 8.72
C SER A 79 11.45 -0.93 8.44
N LEU A 80 10.69 -1.63 9.28
CA LEU A 80 9.23 -1.74 9.12
C LEU A 80 8.49 -0.43 9.47
N ASN A 81 9.05 0.41 10.35
CA ASN A 81 8.56 1.77 10.60
C ASN A 81 8.77 2.66 9.37
N LYS A 82 9.95 2.60 8.75
CA LYS A 82 10.22 3.32 7.49
C LYS A 82 9.28 2.84 6.38
N ALA A 83 9.04 1.52 6.28
CA ALA A 83 8.08 0.98 5.32
C ALA A 83 6.65 1.49 5.58
N LEU A 84 6.24 1.58 6.84
CA LEU A 84 4.93 2.12 7.22
C LEU A 84 4.81 3.60 6.81
N ALA A 85 5.81 4.42 7.12
CA ALA A 85 5.85 5.82 6.73
C ALA A 85 5.85 5.99 5.19
N GLY A 86 6.66 5.19 4.48
CA GLY A 86 6.72 5.21 3.02
C GLY A 86 5.41 4.75 2.37
N THR A 87 4.70 3.77 2.97
CA THR A 87 3.35 3.38 2.51
C THR A 87 2.35 4.53 2.71
N GLY A 88 2.45 5.27 3.81
CA GLY A 88 1.62 6.45 4.07
C GLY A 88 1.90 7.58 3.08
N ALA A 89 3.18 7.84 2.78
CA ALA A 89 3.58 8.82 1.77
C ALA A 89 3.09 8.42 0.37
N LEU A 90 3.20 7.14 0.02
CA LEU A 90 2.67 6.60 -1.24
C LEU A 90 1.15 6.81 -1.34
N LEU A 91 0.40 6.52 -0.29
CA LEU A 91 -1.04 6.77 -0.23
C LEU A 91 -1.34 8.26 -0.45
N GLY A 92 -0.66 9.14 0.28
CA GLY A 92 -0.84 10.59 0.16
C GLY A 92 -0.56 11.10 -1.25
N ALA A 93 0.56 10.70 -1.85
CA ALA A 93 0.93 11.08 -3.21
C ALA A 93 -0.08 10.57 -4.25
N THR A 94 -0.47 9.29 -4.15
CA THR A 94 -1.45 8.68 -5.07
C THR A 94 -2.79 9.40 -4.98
N SER A 95 -3.30 9.63 -3.75
CA SER A 95 -4.58 10.32 -3.53
C SER A 95 -4.55 11.76 -4.04
N LEU A 96 -3.49 12.52 -3.74
CA LEU A 96 -3.37 13.92 -4.17
C LEU A 96 -3.32 14.04 -5.70
N LEU A 97 -2.45 13.25 -6.35
CA LEU A 97 -2.32 13.26 -7.81
C LEU A 97 -3.61 12.81 -8.49
N THR A 98 -4.25 11.76 -7.99
CA THR A 98 -5.55 11.30 -8.52
C THR A 98 -6.62 12.39 -8.36
N ALA A 99 -6.70 13.04 -7.20
CA ALA A 99 -7.66 14.11 -6.96
C ALA A 99 -7.43 15.31 -7.90
N ILE A 100 -6.17 15.72 -8.11
CA ILE A 100 -5.84 16.76 -9.09
C ILE A 100 -6.32 16.36 -10.49
N GLY A 101 -6.04 15.13 -10.91
CA GLY A 101 -6.43 14.65 -12.23
C GLY A 101 -7.95 14.54 -12.40
N LEU A 102 -8.68 14.19 -11.34
CA LEU A 102 -10.15 14.20 -11.33
C LEU A 102 -10.71 15.63 -11.42
N VAL A 103 -10.17 16.58 -10.67
CA VAL A 103 -10.65 17.98 -10.67
C VAL A 103 -10.35 18.69 -11.98
N LEU A 104 -9.16 18.47 -12.55
CA LEU A 104 -8.74 19.11 -13.80
C LEU A 104 -9.30 18.43 -15.06
N GLY A 105 -9.74 17.18 -14.95
CA GLY A 105 -10.31 16.40 -16.04
C GLY A 105 -11.83 16.33 -16.05
N ALA A 106 -12.50 16.89 -15.04
CA ALA A 106 -13.96 17.09 -15.00
C ALA A 106 -14.36 18.32 -15.82
#